data_AF-A0A7X5KPT1-F1
#
_entry.id   AF-A0A7X5KPT1-F1
#
_cell.length_a   1.000
_cell.length_b   1.000
_cell.length_c   1.000
_cell.angle_alpha   90.00
_cell.angle_beta   90.00
_cell.angle_gamma   90.00
#
_symmetry.space_group_name_H-M   'P 1'
#
loop_
_entity.id
_entity.type
_entity.pdbx_description
1 polymer ?
#
loop_
_entity_poly.entity_id
_entity_poly.type
_entity_poly.pdbx_seq_one_letter_code
_entity_poly.pdbx_strand_id
1 'polypeptide(L)'
;MRRTKIICTMGPATDNEEVLKDLMLAGMDVARLNFSHGTHEEALERINLIKKVREELDIPVAILLDTKGPEVRVKNFKKGKVQLKEGQKFTLCTDDVEGDETQVSITYSNLPNDVKVGNRILIDDGLIEMEVLSVKGTRILCQVKNGGVVSDKKGVNIPNVSLSMPYMSQKDMDDILFGIREDVDFIAASFVRTADDIKEIKNLLQNNGGRNIRIIAKIENAEGVQNIDDIVRETHGIMIARGDMGVEIDMQDLPVIQKRLIKKTYRAGKVVITATQMLDSMIRNPRPTRAETTDVANAIYDGTSAIMLSGETAIGKYPVETVKTMASIAERTENDIDYVKRLDRMNFDSRMDVTNAISHATCTTAHDLHAAAIIALTYSGGTAMQLSRFRPSCPIIAPTLSIKARRQLNLSWGVIPIMSEARSNTDELFDHAVECAQKTGLIKDGELVVITGGAPMGVAGTTNIMKVHLVGHILASGKGLDSLNTTANVCVATNYEQLEKNFCDGDIVVTNNITKDMIPILKKAAGIISEETGEAVNATVLAAALDIPVIVAAAGSTKILKSGTTITMDAKCGLVYSGTENIA
;
A
#
# COMPACT_ATOMS: atom_id res chain seq x y z
N MET A 1 -10.69 7.05 -7.28
CA MET A 1 -9.38 6.44 -7.57
C MET A 1 -9.08 5.46 -6.45
N ARG A 2 -8.85 4.20 -6.81
CA ARG A 2 -8.55 3.13 -5.86
C ARG A 2 -7.34 3.42 -4.96
N ARG A 3 -7.42 3.04 -3.68
CA ARG A 3 -6.35 3.14 -2.68
C ARG A 3 -5.74 1.79 -2.33
N THR A 4 -6.58 0.79 -2.13
CA THR A 4 -6.22 -0.60 -1.79
C THR A 4 -5.58 -1.26 -2.99
N LYS A 5 -4.47 -1.95 -2.76
CA LYS A 5 -3.67 -2.56 -3.81
C LYS A 5 -4.15 -3.97 -4.13
N ILE A 6 -3.95 -4.42 -5.37
CA ILE A 6 -4.35 -5.75 -5.82
C ILE A 6 -3.11 -6.58 -6.15
N ILE A 7 -2.99 -7.75 -5.52
CA ILE A 7 -1.98 -8.74 -5.82
C ILE A 7 -2.65 -9.85 -6.63
N CYS A 8 -2.08 -10.22 -7.77
CA CYS A 8 -2.56 -11.32 -8.59
C CYS A 8 -1.52 -12.43 -8.60
N THR A 9 -1.94 -13.67 -8.38
CA THR A 9 -1.05 -14.83 -8.54
C THR A 9 -0.97 -15.20 -10.01
N MET A 10 0.26 -15.35 -10.49
CA MET A 10 0.54 -15.75 -11.87
C MET A 10 0.47 -17.27 -12.01
N GLY A 11 0.02 -17.73 -13.17
CA GLY A 11 -0.08 -19.14 -13.50
C GLY A 11 -0.55 -19.35 -14.94
N PRO A 12 -0.93 -20.58 -15.31
CA PRO A 12 -1.34 -20.93 -16.68
C PRO A 12 -2.36 -19.99 -17.33
N ALA A 13 -3.31 -19.45 -16.54
CA ALA A 13 -4.32 -18.53 -17.06
C ALA A 13 -3.77 -17.11 -17.36
N THR A 14 -2.55 -16.80 -16.94
CA THR A 14 -1.88 -15.49 -17.12
C THR A 14 -0.59 -15.58 -17.93
N ASP A 15 -0.23 -16.75 -18.48
CA ASP A 15 1.01 -16.93 -19.25
C ASP A 15 0.93 -16.29 -20.67
N ASN A 16 -0.26 -15.80 -21.06
CA ASN A 16 -0.45 -15.03 -22.29
C ASN A 16 -0.16 -13.52 -22.06
N GLU A 17 0.63 -12.92 -22.94
CA GLU A 17 1.03 -11.50 -22.87
C GLU A 17 -0.15 -10.52 -22.85
N GLU A 18 -1.16 -10.72 -23.71
CA GLU A 18 -2.31 -9.82 -23.80
C GLU A 18 -3.20 -9.92 -22.56
N VAL A 19 -3.35 -11.14 -22.00
CA VAL A 19 -4.03 -11.32 -20.72
C VAL A 19 -3.27 -10.61 -19.59
N LEU A 20 -1.94 -10.68 -19.59
CA LEU A 20 -1.13 -9.98 -18.60
C LEU A 20 -1.26 -8.46 -18.73
N LYS A 21 -1.26 -7.91 -19.95
CA LYS A 21 -1.56 -6.49 -20.21
C LYS A 21 -2.92 -6.11 -19.66
N ASP A 22 -3.94 -6.90 -19.93
CA ASP A 22 -5.30 -6.67 -19.44
C ASP A 22 -5.39 -6.72 -17.91
N LEU A 23 -4.68 -7.63 -17.24
CA LEU A 23 -4.61 -7.70 -15.78
C LEU A 23 -3.96 -6.45 -15.20
N MET A 24 -2.86 -6.02 -15.79
CA MET A 24 -2.13 -4.82 -15.42
C MET A 24 -3.00 -3.57 -15.55
N LEU A 25 -3.69 -3.40 -16.68
CA LEU A 25 -4.60 -2.28 -16.95
C LEU A 25 -5.90 -2.34 -16.12
N ALA A 26 -6.39 -3.54 -15.79
CA ALA A 26 -7.50 -3.73 -14.86
C ALA A 26 -7.12 -3.36 -13.41
N GLY A 27 -5.83 -3.15 -13.15
CA GLY A 27 -5.30 -2.63 -11.92
C GLY A 27 -4.63 -3.69 -11.04
N MET A 28 -3.91 -4.64 -11.62
CA MET A 28 -2.92 -5.42 -10.86
C MET A 28 -1.77 -4.51 -10.41
N ASP A 29 -1.47 -4.48 -9.11
CA ASP A 29 -0.36 -3.70 -8.55
C ASP A 29 0.90 -4.55 -8.33
N VAL A 30 0.71 -5.85 -8.02
CA VAL A 30 1.79 -6.80 -7.74
C VAL A 30 1.49 -8.15 -8.38
N ALA A 31 2.48 -8.73 -9.06
CA ALA A 31 2.45 -10.09 -9.58
C ALA A 31 3.11 -11.05 -8.55
N ARG A 32 2.32 -12.00 -8.03
CA ARG A 32 2.77 -13.04 -7.11
C ARG A 32 3.17 -14.30 -7.87
N LEU A 33 4.34 -14.83 -7.55
CA LEU A 33 4.84 -16.12 -8.03
C LEU A 33 4.88 -17.08 -6.84
N ASN A 34 4.15 -18.19 -6.93
CA ASN A 34 4.02 -19.18 -5.86
C ASN A 34 5.03 -20.33 -6.06
N PHE A 35 6.07 -20.39 -5.22
CA PHE A 35 7.15 -21.39 -5.35
C PHE A 35 6.87 -22.72 -4.66
N SER A 36 5.67 -22.89 -4.09
CA SER A 36 5.15 -24.21 -3.70
C SER A 36 4.94 -25.14 -4.89
N HIS A 37 4.83 -24.58 -6.09
CA HIS A 37 4.65 -25.28 -7.36
C HIS A 37 5.59 -24.72 -8.44
N GLY A 38 5.76 -25.48 -9.52
CA GLY A 38 6.58 -25.06 -10.66
C GLY A 38 8.08 -25.12 -10.40
N THR A 39 8.84 -24.87 -11.45
CA THR A 39 10.31 -24.84 -11.41
C THR A 39 10.84 -23.40 -11.54
N HIS A 40 12.14 -23.20 -11.30
CA HIS A 40 12.77 -21.89 -11.49
C HIS A 40 12.72 -21.44 -12.95
N GLU A 41 12.76 -22.38 -13.90
CA GLU A 41 12.64 -22.10 -15.33
C GLU A 41 11.26 -21.50 -15.67
N GLU A 42 10.18 -22.13 -15.22
CA GLU A 42 8.81 -21.60 -15.41
C GLU A 42 8.62 -20.24 -14.73
N ALA A 43 9.22 -20.05 -13.55
CA ALA A 43 9.18 -18.77 -12.85
C ALA A 43 9.95 -17.68 -13.62
N LEU A 44 11.09 -18.02 -14.22
CA LEU A 44 11.90 -17.10 -15.02
C LEU A 44 11.15 -16.61 -16.26
N GLU A 45 10.46 -17.51 -16.97
CA GLU A 45 9.63 -17.15 -18.13
C GLU A 45 8.56 -16.11 -17.75
N ARG A 46 7.84 -16.35 -16.64
CA ARG A 46 6.84 -15.42 -16.11
C ARG A 46 7.46 -14.09 -15.69
N ILE A 47 8.60 -14.11 -15.01
CA ILE A 47 9.32 -12.89 -14.60
C ILE A 47 9.68 -12.05 -15.82
N ASN A 48 10.22 -12.67 -16.86
CA ASN A 48 10.61 -11.97 -18.09
C ASN A 48 9.40 -11.35 -18.79
N LEU A 49 8.28 -12.08 -18.86
CA LEU A 49 7.04 -11.56 -19.41
C LEU A 49 6.51 -10.36 -18.60
N ILE A 50 6.50 -10.45 -17.26
CA ILE A 50 6.12 -9.34 -16.38
C ILE A 50 7.01 -8.13 -16.61
N LYS A 51 8.34 -8.31 -16.65
CA LYS A 51 9.30 -7.22 -16.88
C LYS A 51 9.05 -6.54 -18.23
N LYS A 52 8.84 -7.32 -19.30
CA LYS A 52 8.53 -6.83 -20.65
C LYS A 52 7.27 -5.97 -20.67
N VAL A 53 6.14 -6.50 -20.19
CA VAL A 53 4.85 -5.79 -20.23
C VAL A 53 4.87 -4.55 -19.32
N ARG A 54 5.54 -4.65 -18.18
CA ARG A 54 5.74 -3.53 -17.25
C ARG A 54 6.46 -2.35 -17.90
N GLU A 55 7.49 -2.62 -18.70
CA GLU A 55 8.24 -1.61 -19.45
C GLU A 55 7.42 -1.04 -20.62
N GLU A 56 6.69 -1.87 -21.35
CA GLU A 56 5.82 -1.44 -22.45
C GLU A 56 4.72 -0.48 -21.99
N LEU A 57 4.12 -0.74 -20.81
CA LEU A 57 3.03 0.06 -20.26
C LEU A 57 3.51 1.22 -19.35
N ASP A 58 4.80 1.32 -19.02
CA ASP A 58 5.38 2.22 -18.01
C ASP A 58 4.59 2.27 -16.69
N ILE A 59 4.24 1.09 -16.17
CA ILE A 59 3.54 0.96 -14.88
C ILE A 59 4.44 0.27 -13.84
N PRO A 60 4.30 0.58 -12.55
CA PRO A 60 5.25 0.10 -11.54
C PRO A 60 4.85 -1.25 -10.92
N VAL A 61 4.42 -2.22 -11.72
CA VAL A 61 4.03 -3.54 -11.21
C VAL A 61 5.21 -4.24 -10.54
N ALA A 62 5.03 -4.60 -9.27
CA ALA A 62 6.06 -5.28 -8.48
C ALA A 62 5.99 -6.79 -8.64
N ILE A 63 7.10 -7.48 -8.37
CA ILE A 63 7.18 -8.95 -8.34
C ILE A 63 7.33 -9.42 -6.89
N LEU A 64 6.44 -10.31 -6.46
CA LEU A 64 6.45 -10.95 -5.15
C LEU A 64 6.71 -12.45 -5.28
N LEU A 65 7.81 -12.92 -4.71
CA LEU A 65 8.15 -14.34 -4.58
C LEU A 65 7.52 -14.88 -3.30
N ASP A 66 6.63 -15.86 -3.38
CA ASP A 66 6.04 -16.50 -2.22
C ASP A 66 6.72 -17.86 -1.97
N THR A 67 7.43 -17.97 -0.84
CA THR A 67 8.20 -19.17 -0.49
C THR A 67 7.27 -20.31 -0.11
N LYS A 68 7.77 -21.54 -0.21
CA LYS A 68 6.99 -22.70 0.19
C LYS A 68 6.87 -22.79 1.72
N GLY A 69 7.99 -22.54 2.40
CA GLY A 69 8.10 -22.56 3.84
C GLY A 69 8.14 -23.97 4.45
N PRO A 70 8.29 -24.01 5.78
CA PRO A 70 8.42 -25.25 6.54
C PRO A 70 7.06 -25.94 6.70
N GLU A 71 6.92 -27.14 6.12
CA GLU A 71 5.68 -27.92 6.16
C GLU A 71 5.94 -29.40 6.50
N VAL A 72 4.99 -30.02 7.21
CA VAL A 72 4.98 -31.46 7.44
C VAL A 72 4.06 -32.10 6.40
N ARG A 73 4.47 -33.22 5.81
CA ARG A 73 3.66 -33.99 4.86
C ARG A 73 3.68 -35.46 5.19
N VAL A 74 2.61 -36.17 4.82
CA VAL A 74 2.65 -37.63 4.72
C VAL A 74 3.50 -38.06 3.52
N LYS A 75 4.16 -39.20 3.60
CA LYS A 75 4.86 -39.81 2.45
C LYS A 75 3.85 -40.55 1.55
N ASN A 76 4.32 -41.53 0.77
CA ASN A 76 3.51 -42.24 -0.18
C ASN A 76 2.76 -43.41 0.49
N PHE A 77 1.56 -43.68 -0.02
CA PHE A 77 0.78 -44.89 0.27
C PHE A 77 1.01 -45.93 -0.83
N LYS A 78 0.94 -47.22 -0.47
CA LYS A 78 1.08 -48.37 -1.39
C LYS A 78 0.22 -48.27 -2.65
N LYS A 79 -0.96 -47.66 -2.54
CA LYS A 79 -1.95 -47.49 -3.62
C LYS A 79 -2.14 -46.01 -4.01
N GLY A 80 -1.24 -45.13 -3.61
CA GLY A 80 -1.30 -43.68 -3.79
C GLY A 80 -2.36 -42.95 -2.94
N LYS A 81 -3.30 -43.69 -2.35
CA LYS A 81 -4.32 -43.18 -1.42
C LYS A 81 -4.89 -44.27 -0.53
N VAL A 82 -5.46 -43.87 0.59
CA VAL A 82 -6.18 -44.72 1.54
C VAL A 82 -7.46 -44.04 2.04
N GLN A 83 -8.45 -44.84 2.44
CA GLN A 83 -9.66 -44.35 3.08
C GLN A 83 -9.54 -44.56 4.59
N LEU A 84 -9.57 -43.47 5.34
CA LEU A 84 -9.61 -43.51 6.79
C LEU A 84 -11.05 -43.44 7.31
N LYS A 85 -11.38 -44.25 8.31
CA LYS A 85 -12.71 -44.29 8.96
C LYS A 85 -12.65 -43.67 10.35
N GLU A 86 -13.72 -43.00 10.75
CA GLU A 86 -13.88 -42.50 12.12
C GLU A 86 -13.73 -43.63 13.15
N GLY A 87 -13.08 -43.31 14.27
CA GLY A 87 -12.80 -44.23 15.38
C GLY A 87 -11.62 -45.17 15.15
N GLN A 88 -11.14 -45.32 13.91
CA GLN A 88 -10.03 -46.23 13.61
C GLN A 88 -8.71 -45.72 14.22
N LYS A 89 -7.80 -46.65 14.49
CA LYS A 89 -6.43 -46.32 14.90
C LYS A 89 -5.55 -46.17 13.66
N PHE A 90 -4.73 -45.12 13.65
CA PHE A 90 -3.80 -44.84 12.57
C PHE A 90 -2.48 -44.33 13.15
N THR A 91 -1.36 -44.81 12.62
CA THR A 91 -0.02 -44.49 13.15
C THR A 91 0.76 -43.60 12.20
N LEU A 92 1.21 -42.44 12.69
CA LEU A 92 2.20 -41.63 11.98
C LEU A 92 3.59 -42.07 12.40
N CYS A 93 4.43 -42.40 11.42
CA CYS A 93 5.76 -42.95 11.63
C CYS A 93 6.83 -41.96 11.14
N THR A 94 7.96 -41.88 11.85
CA THR A 94 9.13 -41.11 11.37
C THR A 94 10.21 -42.01 10.76
N ASP A 95 10.16 -43.31 11.03
CA ASP A 95 10.86 -44.34 10.26
C ASP A 95 10.25 -44.50 8.86
N ASP A 96 11.05 -45.02 7.93
CA ASP A 96 10.64 -45.21 6.54
C ASP A 96 9.73 -46.45 6.44
N VAL A 97 8.43 -46.19 6.26
CA VAL A 97 7.39 -47.19 6.10
C VAL A 97 6.46 -46.77 4.97
N GLU A 98 6.10 -47.73 4.13
CA GLU A 98 5.15 -47.48 3.06
C GLU A 98 3.74 -47.38 3.63
N GLY A 99 2.99 -46.34 3.26
CA GLY A 99 1.68 -46.05 3.84
C GLY A 99 0.61 -47.07 3.47
N ASP A 100 -0.26 -47.41 4.41
CA ASP A 100 -1.48 -48.23 4.21
C ASP A 100 -2.62 -47.75 5.11
N GLU A 101 -3.68 -48.54 5.26
CA GLU A 101 -4.85 -48.16 6.08
C GLU A 101 -4.54 -48.03 7.58
N THR A 102 -3.35 -48.45 8.04
CA THR A 102 -2.98 -48.51 9.47
C THR A 102 -1.84 -47.57 9.86
N GLN A 103 -0.96 -47.22 8.92
CA GLN A 103 0.19 -46.35 9.20
C GLN A 103 0.69 -45.60 7.95
N VAL A 104 1.42 -44.50 8.15
CA VAL A 104 2.17 -43.80 7.09
C VAL A 104 3.36 -43.04 7.66
N SER A 105 4.44 -42.95 6.89
CA SER A 105 5.55 -42.07 7.25
C SER A 105 5.21 -40.60 7.06
N ILE A 106 5.84 -39.73 7.86
CA ILE A 106 5.82 -38.27 7.68
C ILE A 106 7.21 -37.72 7.35
N THR A 107 7.27 -36.50 6.82
CA THR A 107 8.53 -35.83 6.44
C THR A 107 9.31 -35.27 7.63
N TYR A 108 8.65 -34.97 8.75
CA TYR A 108 9.28 -34.36 9.91
C TYR A 108 9.61 -35.40 11.00
N SER A 109 10.89 -35.75 11.09
CA SER A 109 11.38 -36.85 11.94
C SER A 109 11.30 -36.57 13.44
N ASN A 110 11.26 -35.29 13.83
CA ASN A 110 11.23 -34.87 15.23
C ASN A 110 9.81 -34.62 15.77
N LEU A 111 8.76 -34.83 14.96
CA LEU A 111 7.37 -34.65 15.41
C LEU A 111 7.03 -35.40 16.71
N PRO A 112 7.49 -36.65 16.95
CA PRO A 112 7.21 -37.36 18.20
C PRO A 112 7.67 -36.63 19.47
N ASN A 113 8.66 -35.73 19.37
CA ASN A 113 9.14 -34.94 20.51
C ASN A 113 8.33 -33.65 20.73
N ASP A 114 7.64 -33.17 19.70
CA ASP A 114 6.87 -31.93 19.76
C ASP A 114 5.39 -32.19 20.15
N VAL A 115 4.85 -33.39 19.86
CA VAL A 115 3.46 -33.74 20.20
C VAL A 115 3.32 -34.50 21.51
N LYS A 116 2.17 -34.31 22.17
CA LYS A 116 1.74 -35.03 23.38
C LYS A 116 0.36 -35.66 23.21
N VAL A 117 0.04 -36.60 24.10
CA VAL A 117 -1.29 -37.22 24.17
C VAL A 117 -2.37 -36.14 24.27
N GLY A 118 -3.43 -36.28 23.49
CA GLY A 118 -4.53 -35.32 23.38
C GLY A 118 -4.30 -34.21 22.35
N ASN A 119 -3.12 -34.08 21.74
CA ASN A 119 -2.95 -33.16 20.62
C ASN A 119 -3.76 -33.60 19.40
N ARG A 120 -4.22 -32.60 18.64
CA ARG A 120 -4.89 -32.78 17.35
C ARG A 120 -3.85 -32.83 16.24
N ILE A 121 -4.03 -33.73 15.29
CA ILE A 121 -3.28 -33.77 14.04
C ILE A 121 -4.27 -33.77 12.90
N LEU A 122 -4.08 -32.83 11.98
CA LEU A 122 -4.91 -32.63 10.82
C LEU A 122 -4.15 -33.06 9.57
N ILE A 123 -4.83 -33.69 8.61
CA ILE A 123 -4.25 -34.07 7.32
C ILE A 123 -5.14 -33.54 6.20
N ASP A 124 -4.50 -33.06 5.12
CA ASP A 124 -5.16 -32.54 3.92
C ASP A 124 -6.07 -31.33 4.24
N ASP A 125 -5.44 -30.27 4.76
CA ASP A 125 -6.08 -28.99 5.11
C ASP A 125 -7.26 -29.14 6.08
N GLY A 126 -7.14 -30.07 7.03
CA GLY A 126 -8.18 -30.35 8.03
C GLY A 126 -9.27 -31.33 7.60
N LEU A 127 -9.19 -31.89 6.39
CA LEU A 127 -10.15 -32.91 5.94
C LEU A 127 -10.19 -34.11 6.90
N ILE A 128 -9.02 -34.58 7.31
CA ILE A 128 -8.90 -35.63 8.32
C ILE A 128 -8.48 -34.99 9.63
N GLU A 129 -9.19 -35.33 10.69
CA GLU A 129 -8.80 -34.98 12.05
C GLU A 129 -8.49 -36.24 12.84
N MET A 130 -7.39 -36.20 13.59
CA MET A 130 -6.98 -37.27 14.49
C MET A 130 -6.54 -36.71 15.84
N GLU A 131 -6.70 -37.53 16.89
CA GLU A 131 -6.21 -37.22 18.23
C GLU A 131 -5.08 -38.19 18.62
N VAL A 132 -3.99 -37.66 19.15
CA VAL A 132 -2.84 -38.46 19.61
C VAL A 132 -3.23 -39.27 20.86
N LEU A 133 -3.18 -40.59 20.75
CA LEU A 133 -3.43 -41.51 21.88
C LEU A 133 -2.15 -41.86 22.65
N SER A 134 -1.03 -42.05 21.95
CA SER A 134 0.26 -42.35 22.57
C SER A 134 1.41 -42.08 21.62
N VAL A 135 2.56 -41.68 22.17
CA VAL A 135 3.82 -41.53 21.43
C VAL A 135 4.83 -42.55 21.96
N LYS A 136 5.43 -43.34 21.06
CA LYS A 136 6.42 -44.37 21.41
C LYS A 136 7.55 -44.37 20.37
N GLY A 137 8.70 -43.82 20.74
CA GLY A 137 9.85 -43.72 19.83
C GLY A 137 9.48 -42.96 18.56
N THR A 138 9.59 -43.61 17.40
CA THR A 138 9.27 -43.03 16.07
C THR A 138 7.80 -43.09 15.69
N ARG A 139 6.92 -43.61 16.56
CA ARG A 139 5.52 -43.89 16.25
C ARG A 139 4.57 -43.05 17.09
N ILE A 140 3.67 -42.34 16.42
CA ILE A 140 2.58 -41.56 17.00
C ILE A 140 1.28 -42.29 16.69
N LEU A 141 0.71 -42.95 17.68
CA LEU A 141 -0.57 -43.63 17.53
C LEU A 141 -1.70 -42.62 17.72
N CYS A 142 -2.56 -42.51 16.73
CA CYS A 142 -3.69 -41.59 16.72
C CYS A 142 -5.02 -42.34 16.59
N GLN A 143 -6.10 -41.70 17.05
CA GLN A 143 -7.47 -42.09 16.73
C GLN A 143 -8.05 -41.11 15.72
N VAL A 144 -8.58 -41.61 14.61
CA VAL A 144 -9.28 -40.79 13.62
C VAL A 144 -10.60 -40.30 14.22
N LYS A 145 -10.80 -38.98 14.24
CA LYS A 145 -12.05 -38.31 14.66
C LYS A 145 -12.92 -37.97 13.45
N ASN A 146 -12.30 -37.50 12.37
CA ASN A 146 -12.99 -37.28 11.11
C ASN A 146 -12.28 -38.06 10.01
N GLY A 147 -13.01 -38.97 9.35
CA GLY A 147 -12.48 -39.84 8.30
C GLY A 147 -12.60 -39.25 6.90
N GLY A 148 -11.95 -39.88 5.92
CA GLY A 148 -11.88 -39.38 4.55
C GLY A 148 -10.77 -40.04 3.74
N VAL A 149 -10.61 -39.61 2.50
CA VAL A 149 -9.53 -40.09 1.62
C VAL A 149 -8.27 -39.29 1.89
N VAL A 150 -7.15 -39.96 2.14
CA VAL A 150 -5.82 -39.34 2.18
C VAL A 150 -5.01 -39.87 1.01
N SER A 151 -4.38 -38.98 0.25
CA SER A 151 -3.47 -39.35 -0.83
C SER A 151 -2.01 -39.04 -0.46
N ASP A 152 -1.09 -39.38 -1.36
CA ASP A 152 0.33 -39.08 -1.20
C ASP A 152 0.61 -37.59 -0.96
N LYS A 153 1.64 -37.32 -0.15
CA LYS A 153 2.23 -35.97 0.02
C LYS A 153 1.25 -34.91 0.51
N LYS A 154 0.16 -35.29 1.18
CA LYS A 154 -0.77 -34.33 1.79
C LYS A 154 -0.15 -33.65 3.00
N GLY A 155 -0.51 -32.38 3.20
CA GLY A 155 -0.07 -31.56 4.33
C GLY A 155 -0.54 -32.14 5.65
N VAL A 156 0.29 -31.97 6.69
CA VAL A 156 0.02 -32.35 8.07
C VAL A 156 0.15 -31.11 8.93
N ASN A 157 -0.92 -30.78 9.65
CA ASN A 157 -1.04 -29.59 10.48
C ASN A 157 -1.22 -30.03 11.94
N ILE A 158 -0.60 -29.30 12.87
CA ILE A 158 -0.60 -29.66 14.29
C ILE A 158 -1.01 -28.43 15.12
N PRO A 159 -2.33 -28.18 15.23
CA PRO A 159 -2.86 -27.03 15.95
C PRO A 159 -2.34 -26.92 17.38
N ASN A 160 -1.99 -25.70 17.78
CA ASN A 160 -1.54 -25.34 19.14
C ASN A 160 -0.26 -26.06 19.61
N VAL A 161 0.61 -26.46 18.67
CA VAL A 161 1.93 -27.01 18.97
C VAL A 161 3.01 -26.20 18.25
N SER A 162 4.02 -25.76 19.00
CA SER A 162 5.22 -25.16 18.44
C SER A 162 6.15 -26.26 17.94
N LEU A 163 6.36 -26.30 16.63
CA LEU A 163 7.24 -27.29 15.99
C LEU A 163 8.71 -26.87 16.11
N SER A 164 9.59 -27.79 16.48
CA SER A 164 11.04 -27.53 16.59
C SER A 164 11.76 -27.60 15.24
N MET A 165 11.05 -27.44 14.13
CA MET A 165 11.58 -27.53 12.77
C MET A 165 12.35 -26.27 12.38
N PRO A 166 13.49 -26.39 11.68
CA PRO A 166 14.17 -25.24 11.06
C PRO A 166 13.21 -24.43 10.20
N TYR A 167 13.37 -23.11 10.20
CA TYR A 167 12.43 -22.24 9.50
C TYR A 167 12.59 -22.34 7.98
N MET A 168 13.82 -22.25 7.45
CA MET A 168 14.06 -22.40 6.00
C MET A 168 14.51 -23.81 5.63
N SER A 169 13.89 -24.37 4.59
CA SER A 169 14.41 -25.56 3.91
C SER A 169 15.52 -25.18 2.90
N GLN A 170 16.27 -26.16 2.40
CA GLN A 170 17.22 -25.93 1.29
C GLN A 170 16.52 -25.33 0.07
N LYS A 171 15.30 -25.82 -0.24
CA LYS A 171 14.49 -25.28 -1.33
C LYS A 171 14.14 -23.82 -1.11
N ASP A 172 13.74 -23.42 0.10
CA ASP A 172 13.42 -22.00 0.38
C ASP A 172 14.65 -21.11 0.20
N MET A 173 15.83 -21.57 0.64
CA MET A 173 17.08 -20.85 0.41
C MET A 173 17.37 -20.70 -1.08
N ASP A 174 17.23 -21.78 -1.87
CA ASP A 174 17.46 -21.77 -3.31
C ASP A 174 16.47 -20.86 -4.04
N ASP A 175 15.19 -20.87 -3.62
CA ASP A 175 14.12 -20.01 -4.14
C ASP A 175 14.43 -18.52 -3.84
N ILE A 176 14.88 -18.20 -2.62
CA ILE A 176 15.28 -16.83 -2.25
C ILE A 176 16.50 -16.37 -3.07
N LEU A 177 17.51 -17.23 -3.22
CA LEU A 177 18.70 -16.92 -4.03
C LEU A 177 18.33 -16.70 -5.51
N PHE A 178 17.37 -17.45 -6.03
CA PHE A 178 16.78 -17.20 -7.34
C PHE A 178 16.11 -15.81 -7.39
N GLY A 179 15.27 -15.48 -6.40
CA GLY A 179 14.64 -14.16 -6.31
C GLY A 179 15.64 -13.00 -6.27
N ILE A 180 16.78 -13.17 -5.60
CA ILE A 180 17.87 -12.18 -5.59
C ILE A 180 18.44 -11.97 -7.00
N ARG A 181 18.76 -13.06 -7.71
CA ARG A 181 19.30 -12.99 -9.07
C ARG A 181 18.35 -12.28 -10.03
N GLU A 182 17.04 -12.51 -9.86
CA GLU A 182 16.01 -11.95 -10.72
C GLU A 182 15.50 -10.55 -10.32
N ASP A 183 16.09 -9.93 -9.30
CA ASP A 183 15.71 -8.61 -8.77
C ASP A 183 14.22 -8.53 -8.38
N VAL A 184 13.68 -9.55 -7.71
CA VAL A 184 12.30 -9.48 -7.20
C VAL A 184 12.15 -8.35 -6.17
N ASP A 185 10.94 -7.80 -6.06
CA ASP A 185 10.70 -6.64 -5.20
C ASP A 185 10.36 -7.06 -3.76
N PHE A 186 9.66 -8.19 -3.63
CA PHE A 186 9.20 -8.74 -2.36
C PHE A 186 9.46 -10.25 -2.24
N ILE A 187 9.64 -10.69 -1.00
CA ILE A 187 9.52 -12.09 -0.59
C ILE A 187 8.37 -12.20 0.40
N ALA A 188 7.35 -12.99 0.10
CA ALA A 188 6.37 -13.45 1.07
C ALA A 188 6.88 -14.75 1.70
N ALA A 189 7.14 -14.68 3.01
CA ALA A 189 7.78 -15.72 3.78
C ALA A 189 6.70 -16.57 4.46
N SER A 190 6.53 -17.82 4.02
CA SER A 190 5.51 -18.75 4.53
C SER A 190 5.80 -19.22 5.97
N PHE A 191 4.73 -19.56 6.69
CA PHE A 191 4.70 -20.10 8.06
C PHE A 191 5.59 -19.37 9.08
N VAL A 192 5.63 -18.03 9.02
CA VAL A 192 6.41 -17.25 10.00
C VAL A 192 5.76 -17.35 11.37
N ARG A 193 6.56 -17.74 12.37
CA ARG A 193 6.15 -17.92 13.76
C ARG A 193 6.79 -16.90 14.68
N THR A 194 8.01 -16.49 14.38
CA THR A 194 8.82 -15.64 15.26
C THR A 194 9.53 -14.52 14.49
N ALA A 195 10.07 -13.55 15.24
CA ALA A 195 10.93 -12.53 14.66
C ALA A 195 12.27 -13.09 14.15
N ASP A 196 12.75 -14.20 14.72
CA ASP A 196 14.02 -14.80 14.34
C ASP A 196 13.93 -15.47 12.96
N ASP A 197 12.78 -16.04 12.59
CA ASP A 197 12.48 -16.53 11.24
C ASP A 197 12.74 -15.44 10.18
N ILE A 198 12.30 -14.20 10.47
CA ILE A 198 12.50 -13.04 9.59
C ILE A 198 13.97 -12.62 9.57
N LYS A 199 14.67 -12.66 10.72
CA LYS A 199 16.10 -12.33 10.78
C LYS A 199 16.94 -13.33 9.99
N GLU A 200 16.55 -14.61 9.95
CA GLU A 200 17.20 -15.64 9.14
C GLU A 200 17.15 -15.28 7.65
N ILE A 201 15.98 -14.92 7.11
CA ILE A 201 15.82 -14.44 5.74
C ILE A 201 16.64 -13.16 5.51
N LYS A 202 16.59 -12.19 6.43
CA LYS A 202 17.38 -10.94 6.31
C LYS A 202 18.87 -11.23 6.20
N ASN A 203 19.40 -12.15 7.00
CA ASN A 203 20.80 -12.54 6.95
C ASN A 203 21.15 -13.17 5.60
N LEU A 204 20.28 -14.05 5.07
CA LEU A 204 20.46 -14.63 3.75
C LEU A 204 20.47 -13.56 2.65
N LEU A 205 19.53 -12.62 2.69
CA LEU A 205 19.47 -11.48 1.75
C LEU A 205 20.72 -10.59 1.86
N GLN A 206 21.14 -10.25 3.08
CA GLN A 206 22.30 -9.39 3.31
C GLN A 206 23.59 -10.02 2.78
N ASN A 207 23.78 -11.32 3.02
CA ASN A 207 24.98 -12.05 2.62
C ASN A 207 25.08 -12.27 1.10
N ASN A 208 23.96 -12.14 0.38
CA ASN A 208 23.89 -12.44 -1.05
C ASN A 208 23.51 -11.22 -1.92
N GLY A 209 23.55 -9.99 -1.37
CA GLY A 209 23.27 -8.76 -2.13
C GLY A 209 21.79 -8.41 -2.31
N GLY A 210 20.88 -9.14 -1.67
CA GLY A 210 19.43 -8.94 -1.70
C GLY A 210 18.88 -7.93 -0.69
N ARG A 211 19.71 -7.08 -0.06
CA ARG A 211 19.31 -6.20 1.06
C ARG A 211 18.12 -5.27 0.75
N ASN A 212 17.92 -4.94 -0.53
CA ASN A 212 16.84 -4.05 -0.96
C ASN A 212 15.52 -4.78 -1.26
N ILE A 213 15.44 -6.10 -1.09
CA ILE A 213 14.20 -6.89 -1.21
C ILE A 213 13.41 -6.77 0.08
N ARG A 214 12.11 -6.49 -0.02
CA ARG A 214 11.23 -6.34 1.15
C ARG A 214 10.59 -7.68 1.53
N ILE A 215 10.61 -7.99 2.81
CA ILE A 215 10.00 -9.21 3.36
C ILE A 215 8.56 -8.92 3.82
N ILE A 216 7.63 -9.79 3.44
CA ILE A 216 6.25 -9.87 3.91
C ILE A 216 6.11 -11.17 4.71
N ALA A 217 5.83 -11.09 6.01
CA ALA A 217 5.65 -12.28 6.84
C ALA A 217 4.24 -12.86 6.65
N LYS A 218 4.12 -14.14 6.25
CA LYS A 218 2.80 -14.80 6.19
C LYS A 218 2.46 -15.36 7.57
N ILE A 219 1.34 -14.90 8.12
CA ILE A 219 0.83 -15.33 9.42
C ILE A 219 -0.24 -16.39 9.18
N GLU A 220 0.07 -17.62 9.61
CA GLU A 220 -0.66 -18.83 9.20
C GLU A 220 -1.00 -19.76 10.36
N ASN A 221 -0.50 -19.47 11.57
CA ASN A 221 -0.74 -20.32 12.74
C ASN A 221 -0.86 -19.48 14.03
N ALA A 222 -1.26 -20.15 15.12
CA ALA A 222 -1.47 -19.52 16.41
C ALA A 222 -0.20 -18.83 16.97
N GLU A 223 0.98 -19.43 16.75
CA GLU A 223 2.26 -18.90 17.25
C GLU A 223 2.61 -17.56 16.58
N GLY A 224 2.50 -17.48 15.24
CA GLY A 224 2.69 -16.23 14.50
C GLY A 224 1.69 -15.14 14.90
N VAL A 225 0.44 -15.53 15.23
CA VAL A 225 -0.57 -14.59 15.76
C VAL A 225 -0.18 -14.06 17.14
N GLN A 226 0.36 -14.91 18.02
CA GLN A 226 0.80 -14.53 19.36
C GLN A 226 2.03 -13.61 19.32
N ASN A 227 2.99 -13.89 18.43
CA ASN A 227 4.25 -13.16 18.30
C ASN A 227 4.18 -11.96 17.34
N ILE A 228 2.97 -11.54 16.95
CA ILE A 228 2.79 -10.56 15.88
C ILE A 228 3.54 -9.24 16.11
N ASP A 229 3.64 -8.77 17.35
CA ASP A 229 4.26 -7.48 17.65
C ASP A 229 5.77 -7.50 17.40
N ASP A 230 6.43 -8.64 17.64
CA ASP A 230 7.86 -8.82 17.35
C ASP A 230 8.08 -9.04 15.85
N ILE A 231 7.23 -9.83 15.19
CA ILE A 231 7.29 -10.06 13.75
C ILE A 231 7.12 -8.74 12.98
N VAL A 232 6.13 -7.92 13.35
CA VAL A 232 5.85 -6.63 12.69
C VAL A 232 7.03 -5.66 12.80
N ARG A 233 7.80 -5.71 13.90
CA ARG A 233 9.01 -4.89 14.07
C ARG A 233 10.10 -5.28 13.08
N GLU A 234 10.25 -6.58 12.81
CA GLU A 234 11.31 -7.09 11.94
C GLU A 234 10.92 -7.14 10.45
N THR A 235 9.66 -7.06 10.08
CA THR A 235 9.21 -7.19 8.68
C THR A 235 8.94 -5.85 7.98
N HIS A 236 8.70 -5.86 6.65
CA HIS A 236 8.18 -4.71 5.90
C HIS A 236 6.65 -4.73 5.78
N GLY A 237 6.06 -5.91 5.97
CA GLY A 237 4.62 -6.10 6.04
C GLY A 237 4.26 -7.52 6.47
N ILE A 238 2.96 -7.77 6.57
CA ILE A 238 2.44 -9.12 6.79
C ILE A 238 1.42 -9.49 5.71
N MET A 239 1.21 -10.79 5.54
CA MET A 239 0.12 -11.36 4.79
C MET A 239 -0.69 -12.27 5.70
N ILE A 240 -1.99 -12.02 5.79
CA ILE A 240 -2.92 -12.83 6.57
C ILE A 240 -3.50 -13.88 5.63
N ALA A 241 -2.95 -15.09 5.67
CA ALA A 241 -3.39 -16.20 4.82
C ALA A 241 -4.47 -17.00 5.55
N ARG A 242 -5.72 -16.66 5.25
CA ARG A 242 -6.91 -17.10 6.00
C ARG A 242 -7.22 -18.59 5.79
N GLY A 243 -6.90 -19.13 4.62
CA GLY A 243 -6.99 -20.55 4.31
C GLY A 243 -6.10 -21.37 5.24
N ASP A 244 -4.80 -21.11 5.22
CA ASP A 244 -3.82 -21.82 6.07
C ASP A 244 -4.12 -21.60 7.56
N MET A 245 -4.41 -20.35 7.96
CA MET A 245 -4.77 -20.02 9.33
C MET A 245 -6.04 -20.73 9.81
N GLY A 246 -7.02 -20.93 8.94
CA GLY A 246 -8.27 -21.62 9.27
C GLY A 246 -8.13 -23.12 9.47
N VAL A 247 -7.00 -23.70 9.08
CA VAL A 247 -6.65 -25.09 9.42
C VAL A 247 -6.08 -25.18 10.84
N GLU A 248 -5.25 -24.21 11.22
CA GLU A 248 -4.51 -24.21 12.50
C GLU A 248 -5.27 -23.55 13.67
N ILE A 249 -6.21 -22.66 13.37
CA ILE A 249 -6.97 -21.87 14.34
C ILE A 249 -8.47 -22.08 14.10
N ASP A 250 -9.23 -22.13 15.19
CA ASP A 250 -10.68 -22.27 15.12
C ASP A 250 -11.32 -21.16 14.26
N MET A 251 -12.18 -21.58 13.33
CA MET A 251 -12.74 -20.69 12.30
C MET A 251 -13.49 -19.47 12.84
N GLN A 252 -14.13 -19.59 14.01
CA GLN A 252 -14.86 -18.49 14.65
C GLN A 252 -13.95 -17.37 15.15
N ASP A 253 -12.67 -17.64 15.38
CA ASP A 253 -11.70 -16.65 15.86
C ASP A 253 -11.05 -15.86 14.71
N LEU A 254 -11.05 -16.43 13.48
CA LEU A 254 -10.40 -15.82 12.31
C LEU A 254 -10.82 -14.36 12.05
N PRO A 255 -12.12 -13.98 12.09
CA PRO A 255 -12.51 -12.60 11.81
C PRO A 255 -11.95 -11.62 12.84
N VAL A 256 -11.87 -12.02 14.11
CA VAL A 256 -11.33 -11.18 15.19
C VAL A 256 -9.81 -11.05 15.05
N ILE A 257 -9.12 -12.14 14.73
CA ILE A 257 -7.68 -12.16 14.50
C ILE A 257 -7.32 -11.27 13.31
N GLN A 258 -7.99 -11.43 12.15
CA GLN A 258 -7.75 -10.61 10.97
C GLN A 258 -7.81 -9.11 11.30
N LYS A 259 -8.90 -8.66 11.93
CA LYS A 259 -9.09 -7.26 12.32
C LYS A 259 -7.96 -6.75 13.20
N ARG A 260 -7.55 -7.55 14.19
CA ARG A 260 -6.47 -7.23 15.11
C ARG A 260 -5.12 -7.13 14.39
N LEU A 261 -4.79 -8.10 13.53
CA LEU A 261 -3.55 -8.14 12.78
C LEU A 261 -3.45 -6.93 11.83
N ILE A 262 -4.50 -6.67 11.03
CA ILE A 262 -4.57 -5.49 10.15
C ILE A 262 -4.28 -4.21 10.94
N LYS A 263 -5.02 -3.99 12.03
CA LYS A 263 -4.90 -2.78 12.84
C LYS A 263 -3.50 -2.61 13.44
N LYS A 264 -2.88 -3.67 13.96
CA LYS A 264 -1.52 -3.62 14.50
C LYS A 264 -0.49 -3.28 13.41
N THR A 265 -0.59 -3.93 12.26
CA THR A 265 0.42 -3.79 11.19
C THR A 265 0.38 -2.43 10.52
N TYR A 266 -0.78 -1.96 10.07
CA TYR A 266 -0.81 -0.68 9.36
C TYR A 266 -0.47 0.48 10.30
N ARG A 267 -0.85 0.42 11.58
CA ARG A 267 -0.45 1.42 12.59
C ARG A 267 1.05 1.49 12.81
N ALA A 268 1.77 0.38 12.62
CA ALA A 268 3.23 0.36 12.62
C ALA A 268 3.86 0.94 11.33
N GLY A 269 3.06 1.48 10.41
CA GLY A 269 3.53 1.98 9.11
C GLY A 269 3.97 0.89 8.15
N LYS A 270 3.47 -0.35 8.35
CA LYS A 270 3.81 -1.53 7.55
C LYS A 270 2.65 -1.92 6.64
N VAL A 271 2.96 -2.60 5.54
CA VAL A 271 1.95 -3.13 4.62
C VAL A 271 1.25 -4.33 5.26
N VAL A 272 -0.06 -4.44 5.07
CA VAL A 272 -0.82 -5.65 5.41
C VAL A 272 -1.63 -6.12 4.21
N ILE A 273 -1.52 -7.41 3.90
CA ILE A 273 -2.20 -8.08 2.80
C ILE A 273 -3.24 -9.03 3.39
N THR A 274 -4.47 -8.96 2.90
CA THR A 274 -5.50 -9.97 3.18
C THR A 274 -5.54 -10.95 2.01
N ALA A 275 -5.33 -12.23 2.29
CA ALA A 275 -5.09 -13.26 1.27
C ALA A 275 -5.98 -14.48 1.44
N THR A 276 -6.12 -15.24 0.34
CA THR A 276 -6.90 -16.49 0.17
C THR A 276 -8.40 -16.32 0.35
N GLN A 277 -9.20 -17.14 -0.34
CA GLN A 277 -10.67 -17.14 -0.23
C GLN A 277 -11.33 -15.76 -0.45
N MET A 278 -10.78 -14.94 -1.36
CA MET A 278 -11.31 -13.59 -1.63
C MET A 278 -12.47 -13.65 -2.62
N LEU A 279 -12.23 -14.12 -3.84
CA LEU A 279 -13.23 -14.25 -4.90
C LEU A 279 -13.19 -15.68 -5.50
N ASP A 280 -12.95 -16.70 -4.69
CA ASP A 280 -12.66 -18.08 -5.11
C ASP A 280 -13.67 -18.65 -6.12
N SER A 281 -14.96 -18.34 -5.95
CA SER A 281 -16.00 -18.76 -6.89
C SER A 281 -15.75 -18.29 -8.32
N MET A 282 -14.98 -17.21 -8.50
CA MET A 282 -14.62 -16.67 -9.81
C MET A 282 -13.57 -17.47 -10.57
N ILE A 283 -12.94 -18.47 -9.94
CA ILE A 283 -12.18 -19.50 -10.67
C ILE A 283 -13.08 -20.15 -11.72
N ARG A 284 -14.36 -20.36 -11.38
CA ARG A 284 -15.33 -21.10 -12.19
C ARG A 284 -16.43 -20.22 -12.78
N ASN A 285 -16.73 -19.09 -12.15
CA ASN A 285 -17.88 -18.25 -12.47
C ASN A 285 -17.46 -16.83 -12.88
N PRO A 286 -18.20 -16.15 -13.76
CA PRO A 286 -17.85 -14.79 -14.19
C PRO A 286 -18.20 -13.71 -13.15
N ARG A 287 -18.85 -14.07 -12.03
CA ARG A 287 -19.26 -13.16 -10.96
C ARG A 287 -19.08 -13.82 -9.60
N PRO A 288 -18.70 -13.07 -8.55
CA PRO A 288 -18.55 -13.60 -7.22
C PRO A 288 -19.89 -13.75 -6.52
N THR A 289 -19.88 -14.43 -5.40
CA THR A 289 -21.01 -14.48 -4.47
C THR A 289 -21.14 -13.17 -3.69
N ARG A 290 -22.32 -12.97 -3.08
CA ARG A 290 -22.55 -11.84 -2.15
C ARG A 290 -21.67 -11.94 -0.90
N ALA A 291 -21.39 -13.16 -0.43
CA ALA A 291 -20.54 -13.42 0.73
C ALA A 291 -19.10 -12.97 0.45
N GLU A 292 -18.52 -13.39 -0.68
CA GLU A 292 -17.18 -12.99 -1.12
C GLU A 292 -17.07 -11.47 -1.32
N THR A 293 -18.07 -10.85 -1.98
CA THR A 293 -18.11 -9.39 -2.15
C THR A 293 -18.09 -8.67 -0.80
N THR A 294 -18.86 -9.17 0.17
CA THR A 294 -18.93 -8.61 1.52
C THR A 294 -17.62 -8.83 2.29
N ASP A 295 -16.97 -9.97 2.11
CA ASP A 295 -15.71 -10.31 2.74
C ASP A 295 -14.56 -9.39 2.25
N VAL A 296 -14.45 -9.19 0.94
CA VAL A 296 -13.50 -8.23 0.35
C VAL A 296 -13.73 -6.82 0.89
N ALA A 297 -14.99 -6.36 0.92
CA ALA A 297 -15.33 -5.05 1.45
C ALA A 297 -14.95 -4.92 2.95
N ASN A 298 -15.18 -5.96 3.75
CA ASN A 298 -14.81 -5.96 5.17
C ASN A 298 -13.30 -5.88 5.39
N ALA A 299 -12.49 -6.58 4.58
CA ALA A 299 -11.02 -6.46 4.65
C ALA A 299 -10.56 -5.01 4.40
N ILE A 300 -11.25 -4.28 3.51
CA ILE A 300 -10.98 -2.86 3.21
C ILE A 300 -11.44 -1.96 4.37
N TYR A 301 -12.64 -2.17 4.92
CA TYR A 301 -13.09 -1.44 6.11
C TYR A 301 -12.12 -1.62 7.29
N ASP A 302 -11.61 -2.84 7.47
CA ASP A 302 -10.61 -3.15 8.49
C ASP A 302 -9.30 -2.38 8.30
N GLY A 303 -9.00 -1.97 7.06
CA GLY A 303 -7.87 -1.13 6.69
C GLY A 303 -6.72 -1.89 6.03
N THR A 304 -7.02 -3.02 5.37
CA THR A 304 -6.01 -3.77 4.61
C THR A 304 -5.29 -2.86 3.61
N SER A 305 -4.00 -3.07 3.39
CA SER A 305 -3.24 -2.29 2.40
C SER A 305 -3.41 -2.86 1.00
N ALA A 306 -3.51 -4.18 0.92
CA ALA A 306 -3.77 -4.90 -0.31
C ALA A 306 -4.68 -6.11 -0.10
N ILE A 307 -5.26 -6.57 -1.20
CA ILE A 307 -6.10 -7.76 -1.32
C ILE A 307 -5.50 -8.66 -2.40
N MET A 308 -5.48 -9.98 -2.16
CA MET A 308 -4.75 -10.92 -3.00
C MET A 308 -5.68 -11.96 -3.64
N LEU A 309 -5.50 -12.16 -4.95
CA LEU A 309 -6.10 -13.23 -5.74
C LEU A 309 -5.11 -14.38 -5.88
N SER A 310 -5.61 -15.60 -5.67
CA SER A 310 -4.85 -16.85 -5.69
C SER A 310 -5.17 -17.65 -6.95
N GLY A 311 -6.02 -18.67 -6.84
CA GLY A 311 -6.42 -19.51 -7.97
C GLY A 311 -7.23 -18.74 -9.00
N GLU A 312 -7.93 -17.68 -8.59
CA GLU A 312 -8.81 -16.87 -9.42
C GLU A 312 -8.08 -16.30 -10.64
N THR A 313 -6.84 -15.84 -10.46
CA THR A 313 -6.00 -15.35 -11.56
C THR A 313 -5.07 -16.41 -12.09
N ALA A 314 -4.53 -17.30 -11.24
CA ALA A 314 -3.50 -18.25 -11.68
C ALA A 314 -4.03 -19.33 -12.63
N ILE A 315 -5.22 -19.88 -12.36
CA ILE A 315 -5.82 -21.01 -13.11
C ILE A 315 -7.29 -20.78 -13.47
N GLY A 316 -7.87 -19.67 -13.03
CA GLY A 316 -9.29 -19.36 -13.20
C GLY A 316 -9.68 -19.12 -14.65
N LYS A 317 -10.97 -19.32 -14.95
CA LYS A 317 -11.53 -19.06 -16.28
C LYS A 317 -11.70 -17.57 -16.60
N TYR A 318 -11.72 -16.72 -15.58
CA TYR A 318 -12.06 -15.30 -15.68
C TYR A 318 -11.03 -14.40 -14.97
N PRO A 319 -9.72 -14.50 -15.30
CA PRO A 319 -8.67 -13.83 -14.54
C PRO A 319 -8.81 -12.29 -14.61
N VAL A 320 -9.09 -11.74 -15.79
CA VAL A 320 -9.23 -10.29 -16.01
C VAL A 320 -10.50 -9.74 -15.34
N GLU A 321 -11.63 -10.43 -15.50
CA GLU A 321 -12.90 -10.05 -14.88
C GLU A 321 -12.82 -10.09 -13.36
N THR A 322 -12.06 -11.03 -12.80
CA THR A 322 -11.80 -11.11 -11.36
C THR A 322 -11.07 -9.86 -10.88
N VAL A 323 -10.01 -9.42 -11.57
CA VAL A 323 -9.29 -8.19 -11.20
C VAL A 323 -10.18 -6.95 -11.32
N LYS A 324 -10.95 -6.84 -12.41
CA LYS A 324 -11.91 -5.73 -12.60
C LYS A 324 -12.96 -5.70 -11.48
N THR A 325 -13.47 -6.87 -11.10
CA THR A 325 -14.44 -7.01 -10.00
C THR A 325 -13.82 -6.62 -8.67
N MET A 326 -12.62 -7.12 -8.36
CA MET A 326 -11.87 -6.78 -7.16
C MET A 326 -11.62 -5.27 -7.05
N ALA A 327 -11.21 -4.63 -8.16
CA ALA A 327 -11.02 -3.19 -8.25
C ALA A 327 -12.32 -2.41 -8.01
N SER A 328 -13.42 -2.84 -8.63
CA SER A 328 -14.73 -2.20 -8.47
C SER A 328 -15.25 -2.26 -7.03
N ILE A 329 -15.11 -3.41 -6.37
CA ILE A 329 -15.46 -3.56 -4.94
C ILE A 329 -14.62 -2.63 -4.09
N ALA A 330 -13.31 -2.55 -4.36
CA ALA A 330 -12.41 -1.69 -3.61
C ALA A 330 -12.78 -0.21 -3.75
N GLU A 331 -12.95 0.29 -4.97
CA GLU A 331 -13.31 1.70 -5.19
C GLU A 331 -14.66 2.06 -4.58
N ARG A 332 -15.69 1.20 -4.74
CA ARG A 332 -17.00 1.46 -4.14
C ARG A 332 -16.92 1.50 -2.62
N THR A 333 -16.18 0.57 -2.01
CA THR A 333 -16.02 0.49 -0.55
C THR A 333 -15.27 1.71 -0.02
N GLU A 334 -14.19 2.11 -0.68
CA GLU A 334 -13.36 3.24 -0.27
C GLU A 334 -14.10 4.58 -0.34
N ASN A 335 -14.96 4.77 -1.33
CA ASN A 335 -15.80 5.97 -1.44
C ASN A 335 -16.84 6.09 -0.30
N ASP A 336 -17.11 5.01 0.44
CA ASP A 336 -18.02 5.00 1.60
C ASP A 336 -17.31 5.39 2.90
N ILE A 337 -15.97 5.34 2.92
CA ILE A 337 -15.17 5.54 4.14
C ILE A 337 -14.95 7.03 4.39
N ASP A 338 -15.37 7.50 5.57
CA ASP A 338 -15.02 8.82 6.09
C ASP A 338 -13.60 8.81 6.68
N TYR A 339 -12.61 9.05 5.82
CA TYR A 339 -11.19 9.04 6.19
C TYR A 339 -10.81 10.16 7.16
N VAL A 340 -11.48 11.32 7.08
CA VAL A 340 -11.24 12.45 7.99
C VAL A 340 -11.62 12.05 9.41
N LYS A 341 -12.86 11.58 9.62
CA LYS A 341 -13.29 11.10 10.94
C LYS A 341 -12.49 9.90 11.43
N ARG A 342 -12.01 9.04 10.53
CA ARG A 342 -11.17 7.89 10.89
C ARG A 342 -9.81 8.34 11.44
N LEU A 343 -9.22 9.38 10.86
CA LEU A 343 -7.99 9.99 11.35
C LEU A 343 -8.22 10.70 12.69
N ASP A 344 -9.29 11.49 12.83
CA ASP A 344 -9.63 12.21 14.07
C ASP A 344 -9.81 11.28 15.28
N ARG A 345 -10.36 10.09 15.04
CA ARG A 345 -10.59 9.06 16.08
C ARG A 345 -9.36 8.20 16.37
N MET A 346 -8.24 8.45 15.70
CA MET A 346 -7.04 7.63 15.85
C MET A 346 -6.37 7.95 17.18
N ASN A 347 -6.53 7.06 18.17
CA ASN A 347 -5.75 7.14 19.41
C ASN A 347 -4.26 6.87 19.12
N PHE A 348 -3.41 7.85 19.45
CA PHE A 348 -1.96 7.74 19.35
C PHE A 348 -1.41 7.02 20.58
N ASP A 349 -1.29 5.70 20.50
CA ASP A 349 -0.63 4.90 21.55
C ASP A 349 0.91 4.89 21.42
N SER A 350 1.47 5.41 20.31
CA SER A 350 2.91 5.38 20.04
C SER A 350 3.64 6.63 20.53
N ARG A 351 4.90 6.47 20.96
CA ARG A 351 5.84 7.59 21.15
C ARG A 351 5.92 8.35 19.83
N MET A 352 5.46 9.60 19.82
CA MET A 352 5.48 10.46 18.65
C MET A 352 6.92 10.90 18.38
N ASP A 353 7.56 10.32 17.37
CA ASP A 353 8.83 10.81 16.84
C ASP A 353 8.58 11.92 15.80
N VAL A 354 9.65 12.57 15.34
CA VAL A 354 9.57 13.68 14.38
C VAL A 354 8.84 13.26 13.10
N THR A 355 9.19 12.09 12.55
CA THR A 355 8.58 11.52 11.35
C THR A 355 7.08 11.35 11.51
N ASN A 356 6.65 10.85 12.68
CA ASN A 356 5.26 10.61 13.01
C ASN A 356 4.47 11.91 13.15
N ALA A 357 5.05 12.90 13.83
CA ALA A 357 4.44 14.21 14.03
C ALA A 357 4.25 14.94 12.69
N ILE A 358 5.29 14.98 11.85
CA ILE A 358 5.21 15.63 10.53
C ILE A 358 4.25 14.88 9.62
N SER A 359 4.30 13.54 9.57
CA SER A 359 3.38 12.76 8.73
C SER A 359 1.92 12.93 9.15
N HIS A 360 1.64 12.99 10.46
CA HIS A 360 0.32 13.29 10.98
C HIS A 360 -0.15 14.68 10.56
N ALA A 361 0.67 15.69 10.84
CA ALA A 361 0.37 17.08 10.50
C ALA A 361 0.16 17.25 8.98
N THR A 362 0.92 16.52 8.15
CA THR A 362 0.75 16.56 6.69
C THR A 362 -0.65 16.07 6.30
N CYS A 363 -1.10 14.96 6.88
CA CYS A 363 -2.42 14.41 6.60
C CYS A 363 -3.55 15.31 7.10
N THR A 364 -3.43 15.90 8.30
CA THR A 364 -4.45 16.82 8.83
C THR A 364 -4.51 18.11 8.02
N THR A 365 -3.36 18.72 7.72
CA THR A 365 -3.29 19.93 6.86
C THR A 365 -3.88 19.66 5.48
N ALA A 366 -3.63 18.48 4.89
CA ALA A 366 -4.22 18.11 3.61
C ALA A 366 -5.76 18.00 3.68
N HIS A 367 -6.31 17.55 4.82
CA HIS A 367 -7.77 17.50 5.01
C HIS A 367 -8.36 18.90 5.20
N ASP A 368 -7.74 19.72 6.06
CA ASP A 368 -8.19 21.08 6.38
C ASP A 368 -8.21 21.99 5.15
N LEU A 369 -7.20 21.84 4.27
CA LEU A 369 -7.07 22.63 3.06
C LEU A 369 -7.76 22.01 1.84
N HIS A 370 -8.41 20.85 2.00
CA HIS A 370 -8.96 20.07 0.90
C HIS A 370 -7.95 19.88 -0.25
N ALA A 371 -6.70 19.56 0.10
CA ALA A 371 -5.61 19.43 -0.86
C ALA A 371 -5.92 18.33 -1.89
N ALA A 372 -5.57 18.59 -3.15
CA ALA A 372 -5.76 17.64 -4.25
C ALA A 372 -4.89 16.39 -4.08
N ALA A 373 -3.69 16.54 -3.50
CA ALA A 373 -2.77 15.45 -3.22
C ALA A 373 -1.78 15.79 -2.10
N ILE A 374 -1.19 14.74 -1.52
CA ILE A 374 0.04 14.83 -0.74
C ILE A 374 1.20 14.38 -1.64
N ILE A 375 2.25 15.19 -1.76
CA ILE A 375 3.48 14.85 -2.49
C ILE A 375 4.53 14.40 -1.48
N ALA A 376 4.82 13.11 -1.47
CA ALA A 376 5.71 12.45 -0.54
C ALA A 376 7.08 12.18 -1.18
N LEU A 377 8.00 13.14 -1.05
CA LEU A 377 9.36 12.98 -1.54
C LEU A 377 10.09 11.86 -0.81
N THR A 378 10.58 10.89 -1.59
CA THR A 378 11.14 9.69 -0.98
C THR A 378 12.18 8.99 -1.85
N TYR A 379 13.29 8.58 -1.23
CA TYR A 379 14.29 7.73 -1.89
C TYR A 379 13.94 6.24 -1.76
N SER A 380 13.83 5.74 -0.52
CA SER A 380 13.55 4.33 -0.23
C SER A 380 12.06 4.01 -0.01
N GLY A 381 11.19 5.02 0.02
CA GLY A 381 9.74 4.88 0.24
C GLY A 381 9.26 5.10 1.68
N GLY A 382 10.16 5.35 2.64
CA GLY A 382 9.83 5.51 4.06
C GLY A 382 8.74 6.58 4.31
N THR A 383 8.92 7.78 3.77
CA THR A 383 7.96 8.91 3.87
C THR A 383 6.56 8.50 3.42
N ALA A 384 6.44 7.92 2.22
CA ALA A 384 5.15 7.55 1.65
C ALA A 384 4.44 6.46 2.47
N MET A 385 5.19 5.50 3.02
CA MET A 385 4.61 4.47 3.91
C MET A 385 4.12 5.06 5.23
N GLN A 386 4.84 6.03 5.81
CA GLN A 386 4.42 6.69 7.04
C GLN A 386 3.17 7.55 6.86
N LEU A 387 3.01 8.21 5.71
CA LEU A 387 1.76 8.89 5.37
C LEU A 387 0.61 7.91 5.11
N SER A 388 0.89 6.83 4.37
CA SER A 388 -0.09 5.80 4.02
C SER A 388 -0.81 5.26 5.25
N ARG A 389 -0.10 5.07 6.37
CA ARG A 389 -0.67 4.56 7.62
C ARG A 389 -1.82 5.40 8.18
N PHE A 390 -1.81 6.72 7.91
CA PHE A 390 -2.82 7.66 8.39
C PHE A 390 -4.07 7.67 7.51
N ARG A 391 -4.02 6.95 6.38
CA ARG A 391 -5.15 6.77 5.46
C ARG A 391 -5.78 8.11 5.03
N PRO A 392 -5.00 9.06 4.48
CA PRO A 392 -5.55 10.34 4.05
C PRO A 392 -6.61 10.14 2.94
N SER A 393 -7.58 11.07 2.87
CA SER A 393 -8.64 11.07 1.86
C SER A 393 -8.10 11.34 0.44
N CYS A 394 -7.10 12.22 0.33
CA CYS A 394 -6.43 12.57 -0.93
C CYS A 394 -5.35 11.52 -1.32
N PRO A 395 -4.97 11.41 -2.61
CA PRO A 395 -3.87 10.55 -3.04
C PRO A 395 -2.54 10.96 -2.41
N ILE A 396 -1.66 9.97 -2.22
CA ILE A 396 -0.25 10.18 -1.90
C ILE A 396 0.54 9.94 -3.17
N ILE A 397 1.04 10.99 -3.79
CA ILE A 397 1.95 10.89 -4.93
C ILE A 397 3.35 10.77 -4.36
N ALA A 398 4.10 9.73 -4.75
CA ALA A 398 5.43 9.46 -4.19
C ALA A 398 6.51 9.52 -5.29
N PRO A 399 7.06 10.71 -5.57
CA PRO A 399 8.20 10.85 -6.47
C PRO A 399 9.44 10.21 -5.85
N THR A 400 10.12 9.37 -6.64
CA THR A 400 11.33 8.67 -6.22
C THR A 400 12.36 8.58 -7.35
N LEU A 401 13.63 8.53 -6.95
CA LEU A 401 14.75 8.30 -7.87
C LEU A 401 15.04 6.80 -8.09
N SER A 402 14.45 5.93 -7.27
CA SER A 402 14.73 4.49 -7.32
C SER A 402 13.61 3.75 -8.03
N ILE A 403 13.94 3.11 -9.15
CA ILE A 403 13.00 2.25 -9.89
C ILE A 403 12.50 1.11 -8.99
N LYS A 404 13.38 0.53 -8.16
CA LYS A 404 12.98 -0.52 -7.21
C LYS A 404 12.03 0.01 -6.14
N ALA A 405 12.29 1.20 -5.59
CA ALA A 405 11.37 1.83 -4.65
C ALA A 405 10.03 2.18 -5.31
N ARG A 406 10.02 2.62 -6.59
CA ARG A 406 8.79 2.88 -7.37
C ARG A 406 7.91 1.63 -7.42
N ARG A 407 8.49 0.47 -7.75
CA ARG A 407 7.77 -0.81 -7.75
C ARG A 407 7.30 -1.20 -6.35
N GLN A 408 8.17 -1.13 -5.34
CA GLN A 408 7.82 -1.50 -3.97
C GLN A 408 6.73 -0.62 -3.35
N LEU A 409 6.69 0.67 -3.68
CA LEU A 409 5.64 1.57 -3.23
C LEU A 409 4.30 1.27 -3.87
N ASN A 410 4.25 0.53 -4.99
CA ASN A 410 3.00 0.15 -5.62
C ASN A 410 2.16 -0.79 -4.76
N LEU A 411 2.75 -1.42 -3.73
CA LEU A 411 2.04 -2.20 -2.71
C LEU A 411 1.56 -1.37 -1.50
N SER A 412 1.92 -0.08 -1.42
CA SER A 412 1.54 0.78 -0.29
C SER A 412 0.16 1.41 -0.52
N TRP A 413 -0.72 1.30 0.47
CA TRP A 413 -2.10 1.80 0.39
C TRP A 413 -2.14 3.29 0.01
N GLY A 414 -2.94 3.65 -0.98
CA GLY A 414 -3.18 5.04 -1.39
C GLY A 414 -1.98 5.75 -2.04
N VAL A 415 -0.85 5.06 -2.20
CA VAL A 415 0.38 5.61 -2.79
C VAL A 415 0.39 5.39 -4.30
N ILE A 416 0.73 6.44 -5.04
CA ILE A 416 0.94 6.44 -6.49
C ILE A 416 2.41 6.80 -6.74
N PRO A 417 3.27 5.80 -6.98
CA PRO A 417 4.70 6.06 -7.12
C PRO A 417 5.04 6.53 -8.54
N ILE A 418 5.79 7.62 -8.63
CA ILE A 418 6.23 8.20 -9.90
C ILE A 418 7.76 8.36 -9.90
N MET A 419 8.36 8.36 -11.10
CA MET A 419 9.78 8.69 -11.21
C MET A 419 9.98 10.20 -11.07
N SER A 420 11.08 10.57 -10.43
CA SER A 420 11.59 11.94 -10.38
C SER A 420 13.08 11.93 -10.69
N GLU A 421 13.67 13.13 -10.75
CA GLU A 421 15.07 13.34 -11.04
C GLU A 421 15.74 14.07 -9.88
N ALA A 422 17.06 13.91 -9.75
CA ALA A 422 17.81 14.65 -8.75
C ALA A 422 17.80 16.16 -9.04
N ARG A 423 17.80 16.96 -7.98
CA ARG A 423 17.87 18.43 -8.00
C ARG A 423 18.91 18.92 -7.00
N SER A 424 19.40 20.14 -7.21
CA SER A 424 20.58 20.65 -6.50
C SER A 424 20.27 21.14 -5.09
N ASN A 425 19.05 21.63 -4.87
CA ASN A 425 18.57 22.12 -3.59
C ASN A 425 17.12 21.69 -3.32
N THR A 426 16.62 22.02 -2.13
CA THR A 426 15.32 21.57 -1.63
C THR A 426 14.16 22.24 -2.33
N ASP A 427 14.24 23.53 -2.63
CA ASP A 427 13.16 24.25 -3.31
C ASP A 427 13.01 23.76 -4.77
N GLU A 428 14.12 23.63 -5.50
CA GLU A 428 14.12 23.04 -6.85
C GLU A 428 13.55 21.62 -6.87
N LEU A 429 13.80 20.82 -5.82
CA LEU A 429 13.21 19.48 -5.72
C LEU A 429 11.70 19.55 -5.49
N PHE A 430 11.24 20.45 -4.62
CA PHE A 430 9.81 20.62 -4.37
C PHE A 430 9.07 21.01 -5.64
N ASP A 431 9.59 21.99 -6.38
CA ASP A 431 8.96 22.47 -7.60
C ASP A 431 8.99 21.38 -8.69
N HIS A 432 10.13 20.70 -8.88
CA HIS A 432 10.22 19.57 -9.81
C HIS A 432 9.29 18.41 -9.44
N ALA A 433 9.08 18.14 -8.15
CA ALA A 433 8.16 17.11 -7.70
C ALA A 433 6.70 17.43 -8.04
N VAL A 434 6.32 18.71 -7.95
CA VAL A 434 5.02 19.21 -8.40
C VAL A 434 4.89 19.08 -9.91
N GLU A 435 5.91 19.47 -10.68
CA GLU A 435 5.90 19.31 -12.14
C GLU A 435 5.75 17.85 -12.57
N CYS A 436 6.49 16.93 -11.94
CA CYS A 436 6.36 15.49 -12.19
C CYS A 436 4.94 15.00 -11.92
N ALA A 437 4.31 15.45 -10.83
CA ALA A 437 2.94 15.08 -10.48
C ALA A 437 1.89 15.72 -11.43
N GLN A 438 2.12 16.94 -11.91
CA GLN A 438 1.28 17.58 -12.93
C GLN A 438 1.34 16.83 -14.26
N LYS A 439 2.53 16.38 -14.69
CA LYS A 439 2.72 15.63 -15.94
C LYS A 439 1.92 14.33 -16.00
N THR A 440 1.62 13.71 -14.86
CA THR A 440 0.77 12.51 -14.80
C THR A 440 -0.73 12.82 -14.85
N GLY A 441 -1.12 14.10 -14.82
CA GLY A 441 -2.52 14.54 -14.78
C GLY A 441 -3.22 14.31 -13.45
N LEU A 442 -2.48 14.01 -12.38
CA LEU A 442 -3.02 13.72 -11.04
C LEU A 442 -3.36 15.00 -10.26
N ILE A 443 -2.71 16.11 -10.61
CA ILE A 443 -2.93 17.45 -10.06
C ILE A 443 -2.97 18.47 -11.20
N LYS A 444 -3.63 19.60 -10.98
CA LYS A 444 -3.85 20.66 -11.98
C LYS A 444 -3.51 22.04 -11.42
N ASP A 445 -3.33 23.01 -12.31
CA ASP A 445 -3.10 24.40 -11.94
C ASP A 445 -4.26 24.94 -11.08
N GLY A 446 -3.91 25.70 -10.04
CA GLY A 446 -4.86 26.25 -9.05
C GLY A 446 -5.25 25.31 -7.92
N GLU A 447 -4.78 24.05 -7.93
CA GLU A 447 -4.99 23.12 -6.82
C GLU A 447 -3.94 23.29 -5.72
N LEU A 448 -4.33 23.03 -4.47
CA LEU A 448 -3.40 22.98 -3.35
C LEU A 448 -2.87 21.56 -3.17
N VAL A 449 -1.56 21.46 -2.92
CA VAL A 449 -0.90 20.21 -2.52
C VAL A 449 -0.13 20.42 -1.22
N VAL A 450 0.02 19.34 -0.45
CA VAL A 450 0.90 19.33 0.72
C VAL A 450 2.11 18.46 0.41
N ILE A 451 3.29 19.07 0.39
CA ILE A 451 4.57 18.42 0.12
C ILE A 451 5.21 18.04 1.45
N THR A 452 5.79 16.85 1.54
CA THR A 452 6.58 16.44 2.71
C THR A 452 7.76 15.56 2.30
N GLY A 453 8.82 15.59 3.10
CA GLY A 453 10.05 14.85 2.84
C GLY A 453 11.07 14.98 3.97
N GLY A 454 12.30 14.56 3.69
CA GLY A 454 13.44 14.62 4.60
C GLY A 454 14.56 15.52 4.09
N ALA A 455 15.12 16.33 4.99
CA ALA A 455 16.37 17.06 4.79
C ALA A 455 17.46 16.62 5.78
N PRO A 456 18.73 16.43 5.35
CA PRO A 456 19.22 16.61 3.98
C PRO A 456 18.72 15.54 3.02
N MET A 457 18.45 15.95 1.78
CA MET A 457 17.90 15.10 0.73
C MET A 457 18.86 13.98 0.32
N GLY A 458 18.32 12.85 -0.13
CA GLY A 458 19.10 11.68 -0.56
C GLY A 458 19.51 10.74 0.57
N VAL A 459 19.40 11.16 1.84
CA VAL A 459 19.56 10.29 3.00
C VAL A 459 18.22 9.68 3.38
N ALA A 460 18.13 8.35 3.36
CA ALA A 460 16.94 7.65 3.80
C ALA A 460 16.76 7.77 5.33
N GLY A 461 15.52 7.91 5.79
CA GLY A 461 15.15 7.62 7.18
C GLY A 461 14.63 8.78 8.03
N THR A 462 14.53 10.01 7.51
CA THR A 462 13.90 11.12 8.25
C THR A 462 12.85 11.81 7.40
N THR A 463 11.66 12.05 7.96
CA THR A 463 10.66 12.96 7.41
C THR A 463 10.53 14.11 8.39
N ASN A 464 10.97 15.30 8.01
CA ASN A 464 11.11 16.42 8.94
C ASN A 464 10.63 17.77 8.37
N ILE A 465 10.14 17.82 7.13
CA ILE A 465 9.65 19.04 6.49
C ILE A 465 8.26 18.83 5.91
N MET A 466 7.44 19.88 5.96
CA MET A 466 6.16 20.02 5.28
C MET A 466 6.08 21.40 4.62
N LYS A 467 5.53 21.49 3.40
CA LYS A 467 5.25 22.73 2.66
C LYS A 467 3.86 22.63 2.03
N VAL A 468 3.03 23.66 2.20
CA VAL A 468 1.80 23.81 1.41
C VAL A 468 2.17 24.57 0.13
N HIS A 469 1.69 24.10 -1.02
CA HIS A 469 2.05 24.66 -2.32
C HIS A 469 0.83 24.79 -3.23
N LEU A 470 0.72 25.91 -3.93
CA LEU A 470 -0.31 26.17 -4.94
C LEU A 470 0.26 25.82 -6.32
N VAL A 471 -0.37 24.86 -6.98
CA VAL A 471 0.09 24.28 -8.25
C VAL A 471 -0.07 25.28 -9.40
N GLY A 472 0.96 25.39 -10.24
CA GLY A 472 0.97 26.24 -11.44
C GLY A 472 1.95 27.41 -11.34
N HIS A 473 2.61 27.75 -12.45
CA HIS A 473 3.58 28.85 -12.49
C HIS A 473 2.89 30.20 -12.70
N ILE A 474 1.90 30.27 -13.59
CA ILE A 474 1.03 31.46 -13.78
C ILE A 474 -0.36 31.08 -13.30
N LEU A 475 -0.81 31.69 -12.22
CA LEU A 475 -2.06 31.40 -11.54
C LEU A 475 -3.23 32.22 -12.08
N ALA A 476 -2.96 33.43 -12.54
CA ALA A 476 -3.93 34.29 -13.19
C ALA A 476 -3.23 35.22 -14.17
N SER A 477 -3.97 35.62 -15.19
CA SER A 477 -3.55 36.69 -16.09
C SER A 477 -4.69 37.69 -16.24
N GLY A 478 -4.33 38.95 -16.45
CA GLY A 478 -5.25 40.05 -16.60
C GLY A 478 -4.57 41.22 -17.27
N LYS A 479 -5.16 42.40 -17.12
CA LYS A 479 -4.58 43.67 -17.55
C LYS A 479 -4.00 44.35 -16.32
N GLY A 480 -2.68 44.47 -16.25
CA GLY A 480 -2.08 45.33 -15.23
C GLY A 480 -2.24 46.81 -15.57
N LEU A 481 -2.33 47.62 -14.52
CA LEU A 481 -2.59 49.07 -14.63
C LEU A 481 -1.34 49.91 -14.34
N ASP A 482 -0.25 49.29 -13.94
CA ASP A 482 1.04 49.90 -13.61
C ASP A 482 2.19 48.95 -13.97
N SER A 483 3.43 49.32 -13.60
CA SER A 483 4.64 48.49 -13.84
C SER A 483 5.31 48.05 -12.54
N LEU A 484 4.57 48.04 -11.44
CA LEU A 484 5.04 47.60 -10.14
C LEU A 484 4.90 46.09 -10.03
N ASN A 485 5.77 45.51 -9.22
CA ASN A 485 5.73 44.10 -8.88
C ASN A 485 5.72 43.98 -7.36
N THR A 486 5.04 42.98 -6.84
CA THR A 486 5.04 42.73 -5.39
C THR A 486 4.91 41.25 -5.11
N THR A 487 5.45 40.82 -3.98
CA THR A 487 5.31 39.46 -3.47
C THR A 487 4.74 39.54 -2.06
N ALA A 488 3.56 38.98 -1.85
CA ALA A 488 2.93 38.97 -0.53
C ALA A 488 1.93 37.80 -0.39
N ASN A 489 1.36 37.67 0.80
CA ASN A 489 0.29 36.71 1.05
C ASN A 489 -1.01 37.17 0.41
N VAL A 490 -1.83 36.22 -0.01
CA VAL A 490 -3.12 36.47 -0.64
C VAL A 490 -4.22 36.57 0.42
N CYS A 491 -5.11 37.54 0.27
CA CYS A 491 -6.41 37.58 0.92
C CYS A 491 -7.51 37.60 -0.16
N VAL A 492 -8.18 36.45 -0.37
CA VAL A 492 -9.36 36.37 -1.25
C VAL A 492 -10.61 36.81 -0.48
N ALA A 493 -11.28 37.85 -0.98
CA ALA A 493 -12.52 38.36 -0.40
C ALA A 493 -13.47 38.88 -1.48
N THR A 494 -14.72 38.41 -1.47
CA THR A 494 -15.76 38.77 -2.45
C THR A 494 -16.72 39.86 -1.95
N ASN A 495 -16.54 40.32 -0.70
CA ASN A 495 -17.30 41.39 -0.08
C ASN A 495 -16.49 42.02 1.08
N TYR A 496 -16.98 43.16 1.58
CA TYR A 496 -16.35 43.91 2.68
C TYR A 496 -16.21 43.10 3.97
N GLU A 497 -17.23 42.36 4.39
CA GLU A 497 -17.20 41.58 5.63
C GLU A 497 -16.11 40.50 5.62
N GLN A 498 -15.95 39.80 4.48
CA GLN A 498 -14.88 38.82 4.29
C GLN A 498 -13.51 39.50 4.31
N LEU A 499 -13.39 40.66 3.67
CA LEU A 499 -12.13 41.41 3.62
C LEU A 499 -11.74 41.89 5.03
N GLU A 500 -12.66 42.51 5.76
CA GLU A 500 -12.44 43.00 7.13
C GLU A 500 -12.02 41.87 8.07
N LYS A 501 -12.60 40.69 7.91
CA LYS A 501 -12.30 39.54 8.78
C LYS A 501 -10.95 38.88 8.50
N ASN A 502 -10.57 38.76 7.22
CA ASN A 502 -9.48 37.87 6.81
C ASN A 502 -8.20 38.61 6.43
N PHE A 503 -8.27 39.91 6.12
CA PHE A 503 -7.14 40.69 5.63
C PHE A 503 -6.12 41.00 6.74
N CYS A 504 -4.85 40.80 6.44
CA CYS A 504 -3.73 41.35 7.19
C CYS A 504 -3.08 42.51 6.43
N ASP A 505 -2.63 43.55 7.15
CA ASP A 505 -1.89 44.67 6.56
C ASP A 505 -0.69 44.12 5.74
N GLY A 506 -0.59 44.51 4.46
CA GLY A 506 0.42 44.01 3.52
C GLY A 506 0.01 42.81 2.67
N ASP A 507 -1.20 42.26 2.79
CA ASP A 507 -1.68 41.22 1.88
C ASP A 507 -1.98 41.77 0.46
N ILE A 508 -1.89 40.91 -0.54
CA ILE A 508 -2.48 41.12 -1.87
C ILE A 508 -3.96 40.76 -1.81
N VAL A 509 -4.83 41.72 -2.14
CA VAL A 509 -6.28 41.50 -2.11
C VAL A 509 -6.77 40.98 -3.45
N VAL A 510 -7.47 39.85 -3.44
CA VAL A 510 -8.10 39.24 -4.63
C VAL A 510 -9.61 39.34 -4.48
N THR A 511 -10.27 40.01 -5.42
CA THR A 511 -11.72 40.24 -5.35
C THR A 511 -12.41 40.18 -6.70
N ASN A 512 -13.73 40.03 -6.71
CA ASN A 512 -14.55 40.08 -7.91
C ASN A 512 -14.92 41.52 -8.31
N ASN A 513 -15.03 42.44 -7.33
CA ASN A 513 -15.41 43.83 -7.53
C ASN A 513 -14.92 44.73 -6.39
N ILE A 514 -14.62 45.99 -6.68
CA ILE A 514 -14.14 46.96 -5.69
C ILE A 514 -15.25 47.95 -5.32
N THR A 515 -15.70 47.86 -4.08
CA THR A 515 -16.70 48.76 -3.49
C THR A 515 -16.07 49.85 -2.62
N LYS A 516 -16.79 50.96 -2.38
CA LYS A 516 -16.24 52.16 -1.70
C LYS A 516 -15.84 51.90 -0.25
N ASP A 517 -16.57 51.03 0.42
CA ASP A 517 -16.33 50.56 1.79
C ASP A 517 -15.05 49.72 1.91
N MET A 518 -14.58 49.07 0.85
CA MET A 518 -13.31 48.32 0.85
C MET A 518 -12.07 49.22 0.80
N ILE A 519 -12.20 50.45 0.28
CA ILE A 519 -11.08 51.38 0.04
C ILE A 519 -10.17 51.62 1.27
N PRO A 520 -10.69 51.84 2.50
CA PRO A 520 -9.84 52.03 3.67
C PRO A 520 -8.92 50.84 3.98
N ILE A 521 -9.37 49.62 3.67
CA ILE A 521 -8.59 48.40 3.86
C ILE A 521 -7.60 48.23 2.70
N LEU A 522 -8.05 48.44 1.46
CA LEU A 522 -7.22 48.33 0.25
C LEU A 522 -6.00 49.28 0.27
N LYS A 523 -6.09 50.41 0.96
CA LYS A 523 -4.95 51.34 1.18
C LYS A 523 -3.75 50.71 1.89
N LYS A 524 -3.98 49.61 2.60
CA LYS A 524 -2.94 48.88 3.34
C LYS A 524 -2.49 47.60 2.63
N ALA A 525 -3.07 47.30 1.46
CA ALA A 525 -2.73 46.13 0.68
C ALA A 525 -1.36 46.32 0.00
N ALA A 526 -0.63 45.24 -0.20
CA ALA A 526 0.60 45.26 -1.01
C ALA A 526 0.31 45.24 -2.52
N GLY A 527 -0.89 44.81 -2.93
CA GLY A 527 -1.33 44.76 -4.32
C GLY A 527 -2.81 44.39 -4.43
N ILE A 528 -3.42 44.59 -5.61
CA ILE A 528 -4.84 44.32 -5.86
C ILE A 528 -5.03 43.51 -7.14
N ILE A 529 -5.78 42.40 -7.06
CA ILE A 529 -6.21 41.60 -8.20
C ILE A 529 -7.74 41.61 -8.25
N SER A 530 -8.31 42.00 -9.39
CA SER A 530 -9.76 42.12 -9.57
C SER A 530 -10.25 41.36 -10.81
N GLU A 531 -11.38 40.67 -10.68
CA GLU A 531 -12.09 40.06 -11.82
C GLU A 531 -12.93 41.08 -12.64
N GLU A 532 -12.99 42.35 -12.21
CA GLU A 532 -13.73 43.40 -12.93
C GLU A 532 -13.30 43.52 -14.39
N THR A 533 -14.28 43.61 -15.28
CA THR A 533 -14.08 43.84 -16.72
C THR A 533 -14.62 45.22 -17.12
N GLY A 534 -13.92 45.91 -18.02
CA GLY A 534 -14.22 47.29 -18.46
C GLY A 534 -13.15 48.30 -18.06
N GLU A 535 -13.35 49.59 -18.37
CA GLU A 535 -12.57 50.68 -17.76
C GLU A 535 -12.97 50.74 -16.27
N ALA A 536 -12.33 49.90 -15.46
CA ALA A 536 -12.62 49.75 -14.05
C ALA A 536 -12.31 51.06 -13.31
N VAL A 537 -13.30 51.95 -13.22
CA VAL A 537 -13.15 53.32 -12.71
C VAL A 537 -12.56 53.31 -11.30
N ASN A 538 -13.01 52.39 -10.42
CA ASN A 538 -12.53 52.32 -9.05
C ASN A 538 -11.11 51.73 -8.97
N ALA A 539 -10.85 50.59 -9.62
CA ALA A 539 -9.53 49.95 -9.62
C ALA A 539 -8.44 50.83 -10.26
N THR A 540 -8.79 51.54 -11.33
CA THR A 540 -7.87 52.46 -12.03
C THR A 540 -7.57 53.70 -11.19
N VAL A 541 -8.58 54.25 -10.52
CA VAL A 541 -8.38 55.37 -9.58
C VAL A 541 -7.56 54.92 -8.37
N LEU A 542 -7.77 53.71 -7.88
CA LEU A 542 -6.95 53.12 -6.81
C LEU A 542 -5.51 52.90 -7.26
N ALA A 543 -5.27 52.31 -8.44
CA ALA A 543 -3.92 52.13 -8.99
C ALA A 543 -3.17 53.46 -9.19
N ALA A 544 -3.87 54.52 -9.59
CA ALA A 544 -3.27 55.84 -9.72
C ALA A 544 -3.02 56.55 -8.37
N ALA A 545 -3.80 56.20 -7.33
CA ALA A 545 -3.73 56.83 -6.01
C ALA A 545 -2.86 56.06 -5.01
N LEU A 546 -2.65 54.76 -5.24
CA LEU A 546 -1.89 53.85 -4.40
C LEU A 546 -0.68 53.39 -5.19
N ASP A 547 0.51 53.53 -4.62
CA ASP A 547 1.78 53.09 -5.22
C ASP A 547 1.96 51.58 -5.04
N ILE A 548 0.97 50.80 -5.50
CA ILE A 548 0.90 49.34 -5.37
C ILE A 548 0.45 48.72 -6.70
N PRO A 549 0.91 47.51 -7.04
CA PRO A 549 0.52 46.83 -8.27
C PRO A 549 -0.96 46.47 -8.31
N VAL A 550 -1.60 46.75 -9.44
CA VAL A 550 -3.01 46.42 -9.69
C VAL A 550 -3.18 45.66 -11.00
N ILE A 551 -3.80 44.48 -10.93
CA ILE A 551 -4.20 43.66 -12.09
C ILE A 551 -5.73 43.54 -12.12
N VAL A 552 -6.35 43.97 -13.21
CA VAL A 552 -7.81 43.85 -13.44
C VAL A 552 -8.12 42.86 -14.55
N ALA A 553 -9.40 42.56 -14.79
CA ALA A 553 -9.85 41.56 -15.76
C ALA A 553 -9.20 40.17 -15.55
N ALA A 554 -8.79 39.86 -14.31
CA ALA A 554 -8.19 38.59 -13.95
C ALA A 554 -9.26 37.52 -13.71
N ALA A 555 -9.94 37.12 -14.78
CA ALA A 555 -11.12 36.27 -14.71
C ALA A 555 -10.87 34.96 -13.95
N GLY A 556 -11.70 34.65 -12.97
CA GLY A 556 -11.60 33.45 -12.15
C GLY A 556 -10.51 33.47 -11.07
N SER A 557 -9.79 34.59 -10.90
CA SER A 557 -8.75 34.73 -9.88
C SER A 557 -9.23 34.46 -8.45
N THR A 558 -10.48 34.80 -8.10
CA THR A 558 -11.07 34.52 -6.78
C THR A 558 -11.29 33.02 -6.52
N LYS A 559 -11.35 32.21 -7.58
CA LYS A 559 -11.48 30.74 -7.48
C LYS A 559 -10.14 30.05 -7.47
N ILE A 560 -9.17 30.56 -8.22
CA ILE A 560 -7.84 29.96 -8.40
C ILE A 560 -6.93 30.31 -7.21
N LEU A 561 -6.84 31.60 -6.86
CA LEU A 561 -6.01 32.08 -5.76
C LEU A 561 -6.63 31.68 -4.41
N LYS A 562 -5.79 31.47 -3.39
CA LYS A 562 -6.21 30.96 -2.08
C LYS A 562 -5.67 31.84 -0.97
N SER A 563 -6.52 32.20 0.00
CA SER A 563 -6.07 33.01 1.13
C SER A 563 -4.96 32.31 1.92
N GLY A 564 -3.96 33.07 2.34
CA GLY A 564 -2.80 32.57 3.09
C GLY A 564 -1.68 31.95 2.24
N THR A 565 -1.82 31.86 0.92
CA THR A 565 -0.71 31.49 0.02
C THR A 565 0.08 32.73 -0.39
N THR A 566 1.38 32.60 -0.62
CA THR A 566 2.22 33.66 -1.19
C THR A 566 2.19 33.61 -2.71
N ILE A 567 2.03 34.77 -3.36
CA ILE A 567 2.10 34.94 -4.81
C ILE A 567 3.01 36.11 -5.15
N THR A 568 3.46 36.17 -6.41
CA THR A 568 4.13 37.34 -6.97
C THR A 568 3.27 37.94 -8.08
N MET A 569 2.97 39.23 -7.98
CA MET A 569 2.30 39.99 -9.04
C MET A 569 3.33 40.67 -9.94
N ASP A 570 3.15 40.52 -11.24
CA ASP A 570 3.79 41.31 -12.29
C ASP A 570 2.70 42.14 -12.98
N ALA A 571 2.49 43.37 -12.52
CA ALA A 571 1.49 44.23 -13.13
C ALA A 571 1.93 44.65 -14.54
N LYS A 572 3.24 44.77 -14.81
CA LYS A 572 3.74 45.14 -16.14
C LYS A 572 3.32 44.12 -17.21
N CYS A 573 3.43 42.83 -16.91
CA CYS A 573 3.01 41.75 -17.82
C CYS A 573 1.54 41.34 -17.61
N GLY A 574 0.90 41.81 -16.54
CA GLY A 574 -0.46 41.41 -16.15
C GLY A 574 -0.52 39.95 -15.71
N LEU A 575 0.54 39.43 -15.08
CA LEU A 575 0.65 38.02 -14.69
C LEU A 575 0.75 37.88 -13.17
N VAL A 576 0.18 36.79 -12.66
CA VAL A 576 0.25 36.41 -11.26
C VAL A 576 0.95 35.06 -11.17
N TYR A 577 2.03 35.00 -10.42
CA TYR A 577 2.88 33.83 -10.25
C TYR A 577 2.69 33.17 -8.88
N SER A 578 2.85 31.86 -8.81
CA SER A 578 2.85 31.14 -7.53
C SER A 578 4.15 31.37 -6.78
N GLY A 579 4.09 31.63 -5.47
CA GLY A 579 5.28 31.80 -4.64
C GLY A 579 6.05 33.11 -4.91
N THR A 580 7.34 33.07 -4.61
CA THR A 580 8.27 34.20 -4.76
C THR A 580 9.03 34.07 -6.07
N GLU A 581 8.77 34.97 -7.01
CA GLU A 581 9.46 35.01 -8.30
C GLU A 581 10.39 36.22 -8.40
N ASN A 582 11.58 36.01 -8.99
CA ASN A 582 12.48 37.12 -9.32
C ASN A 582 12.08 37.70 -10.67
N ILE A 583 11.23 38.73 -10.63
CA ILE A 583 10.73 39.40 -11.83
C ILE A 583 11.66 40.59 -12.13
N ALA A 584 12.30 40.56 -13.31
CA ALA A 584 13.32 41.50 -13.74
C ALA A 584 12.77 42.84 -14.27
#